data_AF-A0A7Y5RRD4-F1
#
_entry.id   AF-A0A7Y5RRD4-F1
#
_cell.length_a   1.000
_cell.length_b   1.000
_cell.length_c   1.000
_cell.angle_alpha   90.00
_cell.angle_beta   90.00
_cell.angle_gamma   90.00
#
_symmetry.space_group_name_H-M   'P 1'
#
loop_
_entity.id
_entity.type
_entity.pdbx_description
1 polymer ?
#
loop_
_entity_poly.entity_id
_entity_poly.type
_entity_poly.pdbx_seq_one_letter_code
_entity_poly.pdbx_strand_id
1 'polypeptide(L)'
;MAGGTTPDDGQGLRERLQFIVNERNQADVARATNTVPNNVGRYLRGTKMPAEFLCALIRAYGVNPVWLMTGEGTPYLSDVTSTTEDTAANVLDLVRAMDAVASMKLGALTGKNHLKIMRELNDLLVVFERHRGALNAQTSDIMRQVLKDLNDAITRKKRGPADQALKAAQQLAKLCNDDALEAELVRTEALYEFVFGNEERAIELQRRAFFRFFSDRSALDERGCYEILSFAAVLIRSYRMREARRVLLAGADLTADVSGFETMRARFAAGAGFVGVEFGDIRASLANFYAAFGHFSPAERDNFSRFLVRALVLSASVPLDACAAEHWPPKASEAEVLRLACLFERADVASDMLERFTGKGADARGEQQVELLYAEAFVKVSKRASSKIVSEFREAVTEGIRQPEIQAFWLETASTQLYRLCGDAKNAKRCALSAAAAFARIPEDFTAPLTSRILHYSNVLKLGEASLEGALAGRARAFFDEYVRAGYFALQALVEPDTAKK
;
A
#
# COMPACT_ATOMS: atom_id res chain seq x y z
N MET A 1 14.75 -59.39 -4.80
CA MET A 1 15.12 -57.96 -4.92
C MET A 1 14.66 -57.46 -6.27
N ALA A 2 13.48 -56.85 -6.32
CA ALA A 2 12.96 -56.19 -7.52
C ALA A 2 12.94 -54.69 -7.20
N GLY A 3 13.79 -53.92 -7.88
CA GLY A 3 13.80 -52.47 -7.78
C GLY A 3 12.56 -51.90 -8.47
N GLY A 4 11.57 -51.48 -7.68
CA GLY A 4 10.47 -50.66 -8.18
C GLY A 4 11.01 -49.29 -8.55
N THR A 5 11.19 -49.04 -9.84
CA THR A 5 11.36 -47.71 -10.40
C THR A 5 10.12 -46.90 -10.02
N THR A 6 10.27 -45.89 -9.17
CA THR A 6 9.31 -44.80 -9.03
C THR A 6 9.00 -44.28 -10.44
N PRO A 7 7.72 -44.08 -10.82
CA PRO A 7 7.36 -43.47 -12.09
C PRO A 7 8.17 -42.18 -12.27
N ASP A 8 8.74 -41.99 -13.45
CA ASP A 8 9.54 -40.80 -13.80
C ASP A 8 8.67 -39.56 -13.60
N ASP A 9 8.85 -38.82 -12.49
CA ASP A 9 8.08 -37.60 -12.15
C ASP A 9 8.09 -36.58 -13.32
N GLY A 10 9.08 -36.65 -14.21
CA GLY A 10 9.18 -35.84 -15.42
C GLY A 10 8.28 -36.26 -16.58
N GLN A 11 7.68 -37.44 -16.56
CA GLN A 11 6.78 -37.94 -17.61
C GLN A 11 5.39 -37.31 -17.50
N GLY A 12 4.81 -37.23 -16.30
CA GLY A 12 3.48 -36.65 -16.09
C GLY A 12 3.43 -35.15 -16.43
N LEU A 13 4.45 -34.39 -16.01
CA LEU A 13 4.55 -32.95 -16.33
C LEU A 13 4.66 -32.72 -17.85
N ARG A 14 5.33 -33.63 -18.57
CA ARG A 14 5.50 -33.59 -20.03
C ARG A 14 4.19 -33.87 -20.76
N GLU A 15 3.41 -34.85 -20.31
CA GLU A 15 2.10 -35.16 -20.87
C GLU A 15 1.12 -33.99 -20.71
N ARG A 16 1.18 -33.27 -19.59
CA ARG A 16 0.38 -32.06 -19.35
C ARG A 16 0.84 -30.86 -20.16
N LEU A 17 2.14 -30.69 -20.35
CA LEU A 17 2.65 -29.71 -21.31
C LEU A 17 2.19 -30.05 -22.74
N GLN A 18 2.21 -31.33 -23.12
CA GLN A 18 1.74 -31.80 -24.41
C GLN A 18 0.23 -31.51 -24.60
N PHE A 19 -0.58 -31.68 -23.55
CA PHE A 19 -1.99 -31.30 -23.55
C PHE A 19 -2.17 -29.82 -23.91
N ILE A 20 -1.46 -28.92 -23.22
CA ILE A 20 -1.53 -27.47 -23.48
C ILE A 20 -1.05 -27.13 -24.91
N VAL A 21 0.04 -27.77 -25.36
CA VAL A 21 0.60 -27.57 -26.70
C VAL A 21 -0.37 -28.04 -27.78
N ASN A 22 -1.11 -29.12 -27.55
CA ASN A 22 -2.12 -29.60 -28.50
C ASN A 22 -3.28 -28.62 -28.65
N GLU A 23 -3.66 -27.89 -27.59
CA GLU A 23 -4.73 -26.89 -27.66
C GLU A 23 -4.27 -25.53 -28.23
N ARG A 24 -3.03 -25.14 -28.00
CA ARG A 24 -2.54 -23.77 -28.29
C ARG A 24 -1.42 -23.70 -29.33
N ASN A 25 -0.93 -24.81 -29.87
CA ASN A 25 0.26 -24.91 -30.72
C ASN A 25 1.58 -24.50 -30.02
N GLN A 26 2.68 -25.19 -30.35
CA GLN A 26 3.99 -25.04 -29.72
C GLN A 26 4.58 -23.63 -29.92
N ALA A 27 4.36 -23.02 -31.09
CA ALA A 27 4.88 -21.69 -31.41
C ALA A 27 4.23 -20.60 -30.55
N ASP A 28 2.93 -20.73 -30.24
CA ASP A 28 2.24 -19.76 -29.41
C ASP A 28 2.61 -19.95 -27.94
N VAL A 29 2.76 -21.19 -27.47
CA VAL A 29 3.30 -21.47 -26.13
C VAL A 29 4.68 -20.83 -25.96
N ALA A 30 5.57 -21.02 -26.93
CA ALA A 30 6.90 -20.42 -26.93
C ALA A 30 6.85 -18.88 -26.89
N ARG A 31 5.97 -18.25 -27.68
CA ARG A 31 5.78 -16.80 -27.69
C ARG A 31 5.23 -16.30 -26.36
N ALA A 32 4.20 -16.95 -25.83
CA ALA A 32 3.50 -16.54 -24.62
C ALA A 32 4.37 -16.70 -23.36
N THR A 33 5.26 -17.70 -23.34
CA THR A 33 6.22 -17.91 -22.24
C THR A 33 7.57 -17.23 -22.47
N ASN A 34 7.72 -16.44 -23.54
CA ASN A 34 9.00 -15.83 -23.95
C ASN A 34 10.17 -16.82 -23.99
N THR A 35 9.92 -18.02 -24.49
CA THR A 35 10.88 -19.13 -24.56
C THR A 35 11.15 -19.48 -26.00
N VAL A 36 12.39 -19.82 -26.36
CA VAL A 36 12.72 -20.23 -27.73
C VAL A 36 11.91 -21.49 -28.12
N PRO A 37 11.26 -21.54 -29.29
CA PRO A 37 10.41 -22.68 -29.69
C PRO A 37 11.09 -24.05 -29.58
N ASN A 38 12.40 -24.09 -29.88
CA ASN A 38 13.20 -25.31 -29.76
C ASN A 38 13.29 -25.81 -28.31
N ASN A 39 13.35 -24.91 -27.31
CA ASN A 39 13.37 -25.30 -25.90
C ASN A 39 12.04 -25.94 -25.47
N VAL A 40 10.90 -25.43 -25.95
CA VAL A 40 9.59 -26.07 -25.70
C VAL A 40 9.58 -27.50 -26.25
N GLY A 41 10.12 -27.70 -27.46
CA GLY A 41 10.27 -29.04 -28.05
C GLY A 41 11.26 -29.93 -27.29
N ARG A 42 12.27 -29.36 -26.62
CA ARG A 42 13.16 -30.10 -25.72
C ARG A 42 12.45 -30.52 -24.43
N TYR A 43 11.60 -29.66 -23.88
CA TYR A 43 10.77 -29.98 -22.71
C TYR A 43 9.79 -31.11 -23.01
N LEU A 44 9.12 -31.07 -24.16
CA LEU A 44 8.25 -32.17 -24.64
C LEU A 44 9.00 -33.48 -24.88
N ARG A 45 10.32 -33.43 -25.10
CA ARG A 45 11.18 -34.62 -25.25
C ARG A 45 11.83 -35.08 -23.94
N GLY A 46 11.44 -34.49 -22.80
CA GLY A 46 11.91 -34.91 -21.48
C GLY A 46 13.09 -34.15 -20.92
N THR A 47 13.47 -33.02 -21.50
CA THR A 47 14.42 -32.11 -20.82
C THR A 47 13.74 -31.48 -19.60
N LYS A 48 14.46 -31.35 -18.49
CA LYS A 48 13.97 -30.68 -17.26
C LYS A 48 13.43 -29.28 -17.60
N MET A 49 12.18 -29.03 -17.20
CA MET A 49 11.54 -27.73 -17.35
C MET A 49 12.03 -26.77 -16.26
N PRO A 50 12.53 -25.58 -16.62
CA PRO A 50 12.81 -24.53 -15.64
C PRO A 50 11.52 -24.05 -14.97
N ALA A 51 11.61 -23.66 -13.69
CA ALA A 51 10.47 -23.14 -12.95
C ALA A 51 9.91 -21.86 -13.60
N GLU A 52 10.79 -21.03 -14.19
CA GLU A 52 10.43 -19.80 -14.87
C GLU A 52 9.50 -20.06 -16.06
N PHE A 53 9.73 -21.16 -16.79
CA PHE A 53 8.87 -21.56 -17.90
C PHE A 53 7.47 -21.96 -17.43
N LEU A 54 7.38 -22.77 -16.37
CA LEU A 54 6.10 -23.20 -15.79
C LEU A 54 5.30 -22.00 -15.24
N CYS A 55 5.97 -21.07 -14.55
CA CYS A 55 5.34 -19.83 -14.08
C CYS A 55 4.82 -18.98 -15.23
N ALA A 56 5.57 -18.89 -16.33
CA ALA A 56 5.13 -18.17 -17.52
C ALA A 56 3.91 -18.84 -18.17
N LEU A 57 3.86 -20.17 -18.19
CA LEU A 57 2.74 -20.96 -18.71
C LEU A 57 1.44 -20.70 -17.91
N ILE A 58 1.54 -20.74 -16.58
CA ILE A 58 0.43 -20.48 -15.65
C ILE A 58 -0.12 -19.07 -15.88
N ARG A 59 0.75 -18.05 -15.98
CA ARG A 59 0.34 -16.66 -16.21
C ARG A 59 -0.29 -16.45 -17.58
N ALA A 60 0.32 -16.99 -18.64
CA ALA A 60 -0.12 -16.76 -20.01
C ALA A 60 -1.49 -17.37 -20.33
N TYR A 61 -1.78 -18.54 -19.76
CA TYR A 61 -2.94 -19.35 -20.14
C TYR A 61 -3.93 -19.58 -19.00
N GLY A 62 -3.67 -19.05 -17.80
CA GLY A 62 -4.50 -19.33 -16.63
C GLY A 62 -4.53 -20.81 -16.28
N VAL A 63 -3.43 -21.54 -16.53
CA VAL A 63 -3.32 -22.98 -16.24
C VAL A 63 -3.37 -23.18 -14.73
N ASN A 64 -4.15 -24.15 -14.28
CA ASN A 64 -4.22 -24.53 -12.87
C ASN A 64 -2.85 -25.10 -12.43
N PRO A 65 -2.15 -24.45 -11.48
CA PRO A 65 -0.84 -24.90 -11.04
C PRO A 65 -0.89 -26.27 -10.36
N VAL A 66 -2.02 -26.62 -9.71
CA VAL A 66 -2.22 -27.94 -9.08
C VAL A 66 -2.20 -29.01 -10.17
N TRP A 67 -3.08 -28.87 -11.17
CA TRP A 67 -3.15 -29.80 -12.29
C TRP A 67 -1.83 -29.88 -13.04
N LEU A 68 -1.16 -28.75 -13.30
CA LEU A 68 0.11 -28.77 -14.01
C LEU A 68 1.18 -29.59 -13.27
N MET A 69 1.25 -29.48 -11.94
CA MET A 69 2.28 -30.14 -11.14
C MET A 69 1.93 -31.58 -10.78
N THR A 70 0.68 -31.86 -10.42
CA THR A 70 0.25 -33.17 -9.91
C THR A 70 -0.57 -33.98 -10.91
N GLY A 71 -1.20 -33.31 -11.88
CA GLY A 71 -2.20 -33.91 -12.77
C GLY A 71 -3.60 -33.98 -12.19
N GLU A 72 -3.80 -33.44 -11.00
CA GLU A 72 -5.08 -33.48 -10.29
C GLU A 72 -5.88 -32.18 -10.51
N GLY A 73 -7.19 -32.33 -10.71
CA GLY A 73 -8.11 -31.22 -10.98
C GLY A 73 -8.23 -30.87 -12.46
N THR A 74 -8.87 -29.73 -12.76
CA THR A 74 -9.06 -29.27 -14.13
C THR A 74 -7.83 -28.52 -14.65
N PRO A 75 -7.55 -28.55 -15.98
CA PRO A 75 -6.36 -27.91 -16.55
C PRO A 75 -6.31 -26.39 -16.38
N TYR A 76 -7.46 -25.73 -16.27
CA TYR A 76 -7.57 -24.28 -16.25
C TYR A 76 -8.18 -23.77 -14.94
N LEU A 77 -7.66 -22.64 -14.46
CA LEU A 77 -8.10 -21.95 -13.25
C LEU A 77 -9.57 -21.54 -13.30
N SER A 78 -10.12 -21.34 -14.50
CA SER A 78 -11.55 -21.05 -14.70
C SER A 78 -12.48 -22.17 -14.22
N ASP A 79 -11.98 -23.41 -14.21
CA ASP A 79 -12.81 -24.60 -14.02
C ASP A 79 -12.67 -25.19 -12.59
N VAL A 80 -11.72 -24.66 -11.81
CA VAL A 80 -11.33 -25.16 -10.47
C VAL A 80 -12.43 -24.98 -9.42
N THR A 81 -13.34 -24.03 -9.59
CA THR A 81 -14.48 -23.83 -8.68
C THR A 81 -15.41 -25.04 -8.62
N SER A 82 -15.42 -25.91 -9.64
CA SER A 82 -16.23 -27.12 -9.68
C SER A 82 -15.56 -28.37 -9.06
N THR A 83 -14.23 -28.43 -9.02
CA THR A 83 -13.47 -29.62 -8.56
C THR A 83 -13.01 -29.54 -7.10
N THR A 84 -13.13 -28.37 -6.46
CA THR A 84 -12.75 -28.20 -5.04
C THR A 84 -13.67 -29.01 -4.10
N GLU A 85 -14.87 -29.38 -4.56
CA GLU A 85 -15.83 -30.22 -3.84
C GLU A 85 -15.39 -31.70 -3.75
N ASP A 86 -14.72 -32.21 -4.80
CA ASP A 86 -14.28 -33.62 -4.86
C ASP A 86 -13.01 -33.88 -4.03
N THR A 87 -12.05 -32.94 -4.02
CA THR A 87 -10.85 -33.06 -3.18
C THR A 87 -11.20 -32.92 -1.69
N ALA A 88 -12.19 -32.09 -1.35
CA ALA A 88 -12.73 -32.01 0.00
C ALA A 88 -13.38 -33.34 0.43
N ALA A 89 -14.05 -34.05 -0.49
CA ALA A 89 -14.60 -35.38 -0.24
C ALA A 89 -13.51 -36.45 0.01
N ASN A 90 -12.43 -36.46 -0.78
CA ASN A 90 -11.32 -37.41 -0.61
C ASN A 90 -10.54 -37.20 0.71
N VAL A 91 -10.35 -35.95 1.14
CA VAL A 91 -9.76 -35.64 2.46
C VAL A 91 -10.70 -36.06 3.60
N LEU A 92 -12.02 -35.88 3.41
CA LEU A 92 -13.03 -36.36 4.35
C LEU A 92 -13.03 -37.89 4.48
N ASP A 93 -12.80 -38.61 3.40
CA ASP A 93 -12.74 -40.07 3.41
C ASP A 93 -11.46 -40.60 4.05
N LEU A 94 -10.32 -39.90 3.91
CA LEU A 94 -9.10 -40.21 4.65
C LEU A 94 -9.28 -39.95 6.17
N VAL A 95 -9.89 -38.83 6.55
CA VAL A 95 -10.20 -38.51 7.94
C VAL A 95 -11.18 -39.53 8.53
N ARG A 96 -12.20 -39.96 7.77
CA ARG A 96 -13.13 -41.03 8.16
C ARG A 96 -12.42 -42.38 8.33
N ALA A 97 -11.46 -42.70 7.47
CA ALA A 97 -10.66 -43.92 7.62
C ALA A 97 -9.77 -43.86 8.87
N MET A 98 -9.19 -42.70 9.18
CA MET A 98 -8.41 -42.49 10.40
C MET A 98 -9.28 -42.54 11.67
N ASP A 99 -10.48 -41.95 11.62
CA ASP A 99 -11.42 -41.93 12.75
C ASP A 99 -12.03 -43.33 12.98
N ALA A 100 -12.25 -44.11 11.91
CA ALA A 100 -12.62 -45.53 12.00
C ALA A 100 -11.52 -46.39 12.65
N VAL A 101 -10.24 -46.06 12.42
CA VAL A 101 -9.09 -46.73 13.07
C VAL A 101 -8.92 -46.27 14.51
N ALA A 102 -9.15 -44.99 14.82
CA ALA A 102 -9.05 -44.43 16.18
C ALA A 102 -10.20 -44.90 17.10
N SER A 103 -11.40 -45.11 16.53
CA SER A 103 -12.59 -45.60 17.25
C SER A 103 -12.60 -47.12 17.49
N MET A 104 -11.69 -47.87 16.86
CA MET A 104 -11.44 -49.27 17.23
C MET A 104 -10.88 -49.34 18.65
N LYS A 105 -11.69 -49.86 19.60
CA LYS A 105 -11.28 -50.06 21.00
C LYS A 105 -9.95 -50.82 21.05
N LEU A 106 -8.95 -50.21 21.70
CA LEU A 106 -7.59 -50.73 21.92
C LEU A 106 -7.53 -52.21 22.38
N GLY A 107 -8.60 -52.74 22.98
CA GLY A 107 -8.72 -54.15 23.38
C GLY A 107 -8.98 -55.17 22.26
N ALA A 108 -9.35 -54.75 21.03
CA ALA A 108 -9.59 -55.64 19.89
C ALA A 108 -8.39 -55.78 18.93
N LEU A 109 -7.30 -55.04 19.19
CA LEU A 109 -6.11 -54.93 18.32
C LEU A 109 -5.12 -56.11 18.41
N THR A 110 -5.49 -57.24 19.03
CA THR A 110 -4.55 -58.35 19.29
C THR A 110 -4.36 -59.32 18.12
N GLY A 111 -5.13 -59.17 17.02
CA GLY A 111 -5.05 -60.06 15.85
C GLY A 111 -3.93 -59.67 14.87
N LYS A 112 -3.19 -60.67 14.34
CA LYS A 112 -2.14 -60.49 13.30
C LYS A 112 -2.57 -59.62 12.09
N ASN A 113 -3.85 -59.67 11.70
CA ASN A 113 -4.38 -58.86 10.60
C ASN A 113 -4.43 -57.36 10.92
N HIS A 114 -4.71 -56.97 12.17
CA HIS A 114 -4.74 -55.56 12.58
C HIS A 114 -3.33 -54.95 12.57
N LEU A 115 -2.33 -55.71 13.01
CA LEU A 115 -0.92 -55.29 12.90
C LEU A 115 -0.49 -55.11 11.45
N LYS A 116 -1.02 -55.92 10.52
CA LYS A 116 -0.75 -55.76 9.08
C LYS A 116 -1.37 -54.46 8.54
N ILE A 117 -2.64 -54.19 8.86
CA ILE A 117 -3.35 -52.97 8.45
C ILE A 117 -2.68 -51.72 9.03
N MET A 118 -2.28 -51.73 10.31
CA MET A 118 -1.58 -50.60 10.93
C MET A 118 -0.21 -50.34 10.28
N ARG A 119 0.49 -51.38 9.83
CA ARG A 119 1.74 -51.20 9.06
C ARG A 119 1.46 -50.63 7.67
N GLU A 120 0.47 -51.16 6.95
CA GLU A 120 0.07 -50.63 5.64
C GLU A 120 -0.36 -49.17 5.72
N LEU A 121 -1.15 -48.79 6.75
CA LEU A 121 -1.54 -47.41 7.00
C LEU A 121 -0.32 -46.53 7.32
N ASN A 122 0.60 -47.01 8.16
CA ASN A 122 1.82 -46.28 8.48
C ASN A 122 2.71 -46.09 7.24
N ASP A 123 2.85 -47.12 6.40
CA ASP A 123 3.61 -47.04 5.14
C ASP A 123 2.97 -46.04 4.17
N LEU A 124 1.63 -46.04 4.07
CA LEU A 124 0.88 -45.05 3.28
C LEU A 124 1.05 -43.63 3.82
N LEU A 125 1.03 -43.43 5.15
CA LEU A 125 1.29 -42.13 5.78
C LEU A 125 2.71 -41.64 5.49
N VAL A 126 3.72 -42.52 5.55
CA VAL A 126 5.10 -42.17 5.22
C VAL A 126 5.23 -41.76 3.75
N VAL A 127 4.57 -42.48 2.84
CA VAL A 127 4.53 -42.14 1.41
C VAL A 127 3.82 -40.81 1.18
N PHE A 128 2.68 -40.59 1.84
CA PHE A 128 1.94 -39.33 1.78
C PHE A 128 2.78 -38.15 2.28
N GLU A 129 3.43 -38.26 3.45
CA GLU A 129 4.30 -37.21 3.99
C GLU A 129 5.48 -36.90 3.06
N ARG A 130 6.07 -37.92 2.44
CA ARG A 130 7.11 -37.73 1.43
C ARG A 130 6.59 -36.96 0.21
N HIS A 131 5.41 -37.30 -0.31
CA HIS A 131 4.79 -36.57 -1.42
C HIS A 131 4.40 -35.14 -1.03
N ARG A 132 3.87 -34.94 0.17
CA ARG A 132 3.55 -33.63 0.73
C ARG A 132 4.81 -32.77 0.84
N GLY A 133 5.92 -33.33 1.33
CA GLY A 133 7.20 -32.64 1.41
C GLY A 133 7.75 -32.23 0.04
N ALA A 134 7.71 -33.13 -0.94
CA ALA A 134 8.15 -32.85 -2.32
C ALA A 134 7.27 -31.80 -3.00
N LEU A 135 5.95 -31.91 -2.87
CA LEU A 135 4.99 -30.92 -3.38
C LEU A 135 5.21 -29.55 -2.71
N ASN A 136 5.41 -29.53 -1.39
CA ASN A 136 5.66 -28.30 -0.65
C ASN A 136 6.96 -27.62 -1.12
N ALA A 137 8.04 -28.37 -1.33
CA ALA A 137 9.30 -27.82 -1.82
C ALA A 137 9.15 -27.17 -3.20
N GLN A 138 8.47 -27.84 -4.13
CA GLN A 138 8.25 -27.32 -5.49
C GLN A 138 7.30 -26.12 -5.51
N THR A 139 6.19 -26.19 -4.75
CA THR A 139 5.21 -25.10 -4.68
C THR A 139 5.77 -23.86 -4.00
N SER A 140 6.66 -24.01 -3.01
CA SER A 140 7.33 -22.90 -2.33
C SER A 140 8.16 -22.04 -3.28
N ASP A 141 8.96 -22.66 -4.15
CA ASP A 141 9.79 -21.94 -5.13
C ASP A 141 8.93 -21.17 -6.15
N ILE A 142 7.86 -21.82 -6.64
CA ILE A 142 6.90 -21.19 -7.55
C ILE A 142 6.19 -20.02 -6.86
N MET A 143 5.75 -20.20 -5.61
CA MET A 143 5.08 -19.16 -4.83
C MET A 143 5.97 -17.94 -4.62
N ARG A 144 7.26 -18.12 -4.31
CA ARG A 144 8.23 -17.01 -4.22
C ARG A 144 8.32 -16.21 -5.51
N GLN A 145 8.39 -16.90 -6.65
CA GLN A 145 8.46 -16.22 -7.95
C GLN A 145 7.15 -15.47 -8.26
N VAL A 146 5.99 -16.06 -7.96
CA VAL A 146 4.69 -15.40 -8.17
C VAL A 146 4.51 -14.19 -7.25
N LEU A 147 4.95 -14.26 -5.99
CA LEU A 147 4.93 -13.11 -5.06
C LEU A 147 5.84 -11.98 -5.54
N LYS A 148 7.03 -12.30 -6.07
CA LYS A 148 7.92 -11.33 -6.70
C LYS A 148 7.26 -10.67 -7.91
N ASP A 149 6.64 -11.46 -8.80
CA ASP A 149 5.94 -10.95 -9.97
C ASP A 149 4.76 -10.04 -9.58
N LEU A 150 4.02 -10.42 -8.53
CA LEU A 150 2.94 -9.62 -7.96
C LEU A 150 3.48 -8.28 -7.45
N ASN A 151 4.55 -8.28 -6.65
CA ASN A 151 5.15 -7.06 -6.13
C ASN A 151 5.69 -6.14 -7.24
N ASP A 152 6.30 -6.71 -8.29
CA ASP A 152 6.74 -5.96 -9.46
C ASP A 152 5.55 -5.33 -10.21
N ALA A 153 4.44 -6.06 -10.35
CA ALA A 153 3.22 -5.56 -10.98
C ALA A 153 2.57 -4.42 -10.16
N ILE A 154 2.53 -4.56 -8.82
CA ILE A 154 2.06 -3.54 -7.88
C ILE A 154 2.93 -2.28 -7.98
N THR A 155 4.25 -2.43 -7.92
CA THR A 155 5.21 -1.31 -8.00
C THR A 155 5.05 -0.53 -9.31
N ARG A 156 4.79 -1.24 -10.41
CA ARG A 156 4.53 -0.66 -11.73
C ARG A 156 3.07 -0.22 -11.93
N LYS A 157 2.22 -0.35 -10.91
CA LYS A 157 0.78 -0.03 -10.92
C LYS A 157 0.00 -0.70 -12.05
N LYS A 158 0.38 -1.94 -12.42
CA LYS A 158 -0.27 -2.71 -13.48
C LYS A 158 -1.34 -3.63 -12.90
N ARG A 159 -2.59 -3.14 -12.81
CA ARG A 159 -3.71 -3.87 -12.18
C ARG A 159 -3.94 -5.26 -12.77
N GLY A 160 -4.15 -5.38 -14.08
CA GLY A 160 -4.43 -6.68 -14.73
C GLY A 160 -3.38 -7.77 -14.42
N PRO A 161 -2.08 -7.52 -14.64
CA PRO A 161 -1.02 -8.45 -14.23
C PRO A 161 -0.98 -8.74 -12.73
N ALA A 162 -1.24 -7.74 -11.88
CA ALA A 162 -1.28 -7.93 -10.43
C ALA A 162 -2.45 -8.84 -10.02
N ASP A 163 -3.64 -8.66 -10.60
CA ASP A 163 -4.82 -9.50 -10.34
C ASP A 163 -4.55 -10.98 -10.67
N GLN A 164 -3.87 -11.23 -11.80
CA GLN A 164 -3.50 -12.58 -12.23
C GLN A 164 -2.49 -13.22 -11.27
N ALA A 165 -1.44 -12.48 -10.91
CA ALA A 165 -0.41 -12.97 -9.99
C ALA A 165 -0.97 -13.21 -8.57
N LEU A 166 -1.86 -12.34 -8.08
CA LEU A 166 -2.52 -12.51 -6.79
C LEU A 166 -3.39 -13.78 -6.76
N LYS A 167 -4.22 -13.99 -7.79
CA LYS A 167 -5.03 -15.21 -7.91
C LYS A 167 -4.15 -16.46 -7.93
N ALA A 168 -3.05 -16.44 -8.67
CA ALA A 168 -2.11 -17.57 -8.71
C ALA A 168 -1.48 -17.83 -7.33
N ALA A 169 -1.04 -16.79 -6.63
CA ALA A 169 -0.47 -16.91 -5.29
C ALA A 169 -1.47 -17.46 -4.26
N GLN A 170 -2.73 -17.03 -4.31
CA GLN A 170 -3.80 -17.54 -3.45
C GLN A 170 -4.11 -19.03 -3.69
N GLN A 171 -4.00 -19.52 -4.92
CA GLN A 171 -4.13 -20.96 -5.18
C GLN A 171 -2.91 -21.75 -4.71
N LEU A 172 -1.69 -21.22 -4.93
CA LEU A 172 -0.46 -21.84 -4.46
C LEU A 172 -0.40 -21.93 -2.92
N ALA A 173 -0.93 -20.93 -2.21
CA ALA A 173 -1.01 -20.92 -0.76
C ALA A 173 -1.85 -22.08 -0.19
N LYS A 174 -2.79 -22.65 -0.95
CA LYS A 174 -3.55 -23.84 -0.51
C LYS A 174 -2.74 -25.13 -0.55
N LEU A 175 -1.64 -25.15 -1.31
CA LEU A 175 -0.77 -26.31 -1.50
C LEU A 175 0.56 -26.17 -0.75
N CYS A 176 0.94 -24.94 -0.41
CA CYS A 176 2.18 -24.60 0.25
C CYS A 176 1.93 -24.47 1.76
N ASN A 177 2.60 -25.31 2.55
CA ASN A 177 2.57 -25.29 4.01
C ASN A 177 3.75 -24.47 4.58
N ASP A 178 4.25 -23.46 3.85
CA ASP A 178 5.30 -22.54 4.32
C ASP A 178 4.65 -21.30 4.94
N ASP A 179 4.61 -21.25 6.27
CA ASP A 179 4.04 -20.13 7.05
C ASP A 179 4.65 -18.78 6.69
N ALA A 180 5.94 -18.74 6.32
CA ALA A 180 6.62 -17.50 5.99
C ALA A 180 6.15 -16.94 4.64
N LEU A 181 5.89 -17.83 3.67
CA LEU A 181 5.35 -17.45 2.35
C LEU A 181 3.87 -17.08 2.43
N GLU A 182 3.09 -17.77 3.27
CA GLU A 182 1.70 -17.38 3.52
C GLU A 182 1.64 -15.97 4.15
N ALA A 183 2.48 -15.70 5.16
CA ALA A 183 2.59 -14.36 5.74
C ALA A 183 3.03 -13.31 4.70
N GLU A 184 3.90 -13.67 3.75
CA GLU A 184 4.29 -12.80 2.64
C GLU A 184 3.17 -12.54 1.64
N LEU A 185 2.36 -13.55 1.34
CA LEU A 185 1.14 -13.36 0.56
C LEU A 185 0.20 -12.37 1.23
N VAL A 186 -0.08 -12.50 2.54
CA VAL A 186 -0.97 -11.57 3.24
C VAL A 186 -0.46 -10.12 3.14
N ARG A 187 0.84 -9.89 3.29
CA ARG A 187 1.44 -8.55 3.15
C ARG A 187 1.34 -8.00 1.75
N THR A 188 1.62 -8.85 0.76
CA THR A 188 1.61 -8.45 -0.65
C THR A 188 0.18 -8.19 -1.12
N GLU A 189 -0.80 -8.96 -0.64
CA GLU A 189 -2.24 -8.73 -0.81
C GLU A 189 -2.65 -7.41 -0.14
N ALA A 190 -2.20 -7.13 1.08
CA ALA A 190 -2.49 -5.86 1.74
C ALA A 190 -1.94 -4.66 0.94
N LEU A 191 -0.72 -4.78 0.40
CA LEU A 191 -0.13 -3.76 -0.47
C LEU A 191 -0.88 -3.64 -1.80
N TYR A 192 -1.33 -4.75 -2.39
CA TYR A 192 -2.16 -4.77 -3.59
C TYR A 192 -3.47 -3.99 -3.37
N GLU A 193 -4.23 -4.35 -2.35
CA GLU A 193 -5.51 -3.70 -2.01
C GLU A 193 -5.27 -2.22 -1.73
N PHE A 194 -4.18 -1.91 -1.01
CA PHE A 194 -3.77 -0.55 -0.77
C PHE A 194 -3.46 0.19 -2.08
N VAL A 195 -2.63 -0.33 -2.98
CA VAL A 195 -2.25 0.40 -4.22
C VAL A 195 -3.45 0.59 -5.16
N PHE A 196 -4.38 -0.37 -5.23
CA PHE A 196 -5.53 -0.34 -6.13
C PHE A 196 -6.82 0.19 -5.49
N GLY A 197 -6.74 0.79 -4.30
CA GLY A 197 -7.78 1.67 -3.76
C GLY A 197 -8.78 1.04 -2.79
N ASN A 198 -8.58 -0.21 -2.38
CA ASN A 198 -9.43 -0.89 -1.40
C ASN A 198 -8.81 -0.80 0.00
N GLU A 199 -8.93 0.38 0.61
CA GLU A 199 -8.22 0.70 1.86
C GLU A 199 -8.71 -0.09 3.07
N GLU A 200 -10.03 -0.32 3.18
CA GLU A 200 -10.60 -1.07 4.30
C GLU A 200 -10.05 -2.49 4.32
N ARG A 201 -10.02 -3.15 3.15
CA ARG A 201 -9.44 -4.48 3.01
C ARG A 201 -7.94 -4.47 3.27
N ALA A 202 -7.21 -3.46 2.80
CA ALA A 202 -5.79 -3.31 3.09
C ALA A 202 -5.51 -3.21 4.59
N ILE A 203 -6.32 -2.43 5.33
CA ILE A 203 -6.22 -2.28 6.78
C ILE A 203 -6.53 -3.61 7.49
N GLU A 204 -7.57 -4.33 7.05
CA GLU A 204 -7.93 -5.64 7.60
C GLU A 204 -6.79 -6.65 7.41
N LEU A 205 -6.21 -6.71 6.20
CA LEU A 205 -5.10 -7.59 5.88
C LEU A 205 -3.81 -7.22 6.65
N GLN A 206 -3.50 -5.92 6.76
CA GLN A 206 -2.37 -5.47 7.57
C GLN A 206 -2.56 -5.80 9.05
N ARG A 207 -3.77 -5.64 9.58
CA ARG A 207 -4.10 -6.02 10.95
C ARG A 207 -3.92 -7.53 11.16
N ARG A 208 -4.33 -8.36 10.20
CA ARG A 208 -4.09 -9.82 10.23
C ARG A 208 -2.61 -10.15 10.20
N ALA A 209 -1.83 -9.53 9.31
CA ALA A 209 -0.37 -9.72 9.23
C ALA A 209 0.32 -9.33 10.54
N PHE A 210 -0.07 -8.18 11.10
CA PHE A 210 0.39 -7.68 12.39
C PHE A 210 0.09 -8.67 13.52
N PHE A 211 -1.16 -9.13 13.67
CA PHE A 211 -1.51 -10.06 14.75
C PHE A 211 -0.81 -11.42 14.63
N ARG A 212 -0.65 -11.95 13.42
CA ARG A 212 0.11 -13.19 13.20
C ARG A 212 1.55 -13.05 13.68
N PHE A 213 2.21 -11.93 13.33
CA PHE A 213 3.58 -11.66 13.77
C PHE A 213 3.73 -11.70 15.31
N PHE A 214 2.79 -11.09 16.05
CA PHE A 214 2.83 -11.07 17.52
C PHE A 214 2.42 -12.39 18.18
N SER A 215 1.63 -13.22 17.50
CA SER A 215 1.19 -14.51 18.05
C SER A 215 2.28 -15.58 17.95
N ASP A 216 3.07 -15.54 16.89
CA ASP A 216 4.04 -16.60 16.58
C ASP A 216 5.43 -16.37 17.22
N ARG A 217 5.70 -15.17 17.77
CA ARG A 217 7.05 -14.77 18.21
C ARG A 217 7.09 -14.23 19.63
N SER A 218 8.05 -14.76 20.41
CA SER A 218 8.30 -14.32 21.79
C SER A 218 9.13 -13.03 21.89
N ALA A 219 9.80 -12.61 20.81
CA ALA A 219 10.66 -11.44 20.80
C ALA A 219 10.44 -10.58 19.54
N LEU A 220 10.45 -9.26 19.73
CA LEU A 220 10.38 -8.28 18.65
C LEU A 220 11.72 -8.25 17.89
N ASP A 221 11.66 -8.45 16.58
CA ASP A 221 12.80 -8.30 15.67
C ASP A 221 12.64 -7.09 14.73
N GLU A 222 13.66 -6.83 13.90
CA GLU A 222 13.65 -5.71 12.95
C GLU A 222 12.48 -5.86 11.94
N ARG A 223 12.19 -7.09 11.51
CA ARG A 223 11.08 -7.39 10.60
C ARG A 223 9.74 -7.00 11.22
N GLY A 224 9.51 -7.34 12.49
CA GLY A 224 8.33 -6.91 13.24
C GLY A 224 8.17 -5.40 13.23
N CYS A 225 9.25 -4.66 13.44
CA CYS A 225 9.20 -3.19 13.40
C CYS A 225 8.77 -2.65 12.02
N TYR A 226 9.23 -3.27 10.92
CA TYR A 226 8.76 -2.90 9.58
C TYR A 226 7.27 -3.19 9.37
N GLU A 227 6.71 -4.26 9.97
CA GLU A 227 5.26 -4.51 9.91
C GLU A 227 4.47 -3.41 10.62
N ILE A 228 4.92 -3.00 11.82
CA ILE A 228 4.31 -1.90 12.58
C ILE A 228 4.35 -0.60 11.76
N LEU A 229 5.50 -0.26 11.18
CA LEU A 229 5.68 0.93 10.35
C LEU A 229 4.82 0.88 9.08
N SER A 230 4.72 -0.28 8.43
CA SER A 230 3.90 -0.48 7.23
C SER A 230 2.42 -0.31 7.55
N PHE A 231 1.96 -0.88 8.67
CA PHE A 231 0.59 -0.71 9.14
C PHE A 231 0.28 0.76 9.47
N ALA A 232 1.18 1.45 10.17
CA ALA A 232 1.05 2.88 10.45
C ALA A 232 1.02 3.72 9.16
N ALA A 233 1.82 3.38 8.16
CA ALA A 233 1.81 4.06 6.87
C ALA A 233 0.47 3.91 6.13
N VAL A 234 -0.14 2.71 6.14
CA VAL A 234 -1.48 2.50 5.58
C VAL A 234 -2.51 3.36 6.33
N LEU A 235 -2.49 3.35 7.66
CA LEU A 235 -3.40 4.17 8.48
C LEU A 235 -3.25 5.67 8.21
N ILE A 236 -2.02 6.17 8.07
CA ILE A 236 -1.71 7.56 7.69
C ILE A 236 -2.35 7.90 6.34
N ARG A 237 -2.17 7.03 5.34
CA ARG A 237 -2.63 7.29 3.98
C ARG A 237 -4.16 7.17 3.84
N SER A 238 -4.79 6.42 4.72
CA SER A 238 -6.24 6.39 4.91
C SER A 238 -6.76 7.46 5.87
N TYR A 239 -5.94 8.43 6.25
CA TYR A 239 -6.29 9.53 7.15
C TYR A 239 -6.73 9.13 8.56
N ARG A 240 -6.48 7.89 9.00
CA ARG A 240 -6.72 7.39 10.36
C ARG A 240 -5.56 7.74 11.29
N MET A 241 -5.21 9.03 11.33
CA MET A 241 -3.99 9.54 11.97
C MET A 241 -3.95 9.26 13.48
N ARG A 242 -5.10 9.25 14.17
CA ARG A 242 -5.16 8.93 15.61
C ARG A 242 -4.73 7.49 15.89
N GLU A 243 -5.13 6.55 15.05
CA GLU A 243 -4.71 5.15 15.14
C GLU A 243 -3.25 4.99 14.76
N ALA A 244 -2.82 5.62 13.66
CA ALA A 244 -1.41 5.61 13.28
C ALA A 244 -0.51 6.12 14.42
N ARG A 245 -0.89 7.21 15.09
CA ARG A 245 -0.16 7.75 16.24
C ARG A 245 -0.02 6.71 17.35
N ARG A 246 -1.10 6.03 17.73
CA ARG A 246 -1.08 5.00 18.77
C ARG A 246 -0.16 3.83 18.39
N VAL A 247 -0.22 3.38 17.15
CA VAL A 247 0.66 2.31 16.63
C VAL A 247 2.13 2.73 16.65
N LEU A 248 2.45 3.95 16.22
CA LEU A 248 3.81 4.49 16.18
C LEU A 248 4.40 4.67 17.58
N LEU A 249 3.62 5.18 18.53
CA LEU A 249 4.04 5.32 19.92
C LEU A 249 4.26 3.95 20.58
N ALA A 250 3.35 3.00 20.38
CA ALA A 250 3.54 1.64 20.87
C ALA A 250 4.78 0.97 20.26
N GLY A 251 5.05 1.18 18.97
CA GLY A 251 6.28 0.71 18.33
C GLY A 251 7.55 1.34 18.93
N ALA A 252 7.52 2.63 19.25
CA ALA A 252 8.61 3.31 19.93
C ALA A 252 8.85 2.73 21.34
N ASP A 253 7.79 2.52 22.12
CA ASP A 253 7.86 1.96 23.47
C ASP A 253 8.41 0.53 23.46
N LEU A 254 7.94 -0.31 22.53
CA LEU A 254 8.40 -1.68 22.36
C LEU A 254 9.88 -1.79 21.97
N THR A 255 10.44 -0.73 21.38
CA THR A 255 11.84 -0.70 20.93
C THR A 255 12.75 0.12 21.85
N ALA A 256 12.22 0.72 22.92
CA ALA A 256 12.95 1.61 23.81
C ALA A 256 14.20 0.94 24.41
N ASP A 257 14.04 -0.27 24.95
CA ASP A 257 15.09 -1.00 25.68
C ASP A 257 15.81 -2.07 24.84
N VAL A 258 15.53 -2.14 23.53
CA VAL A 258 16.14 -3.13 22.64
C VAL A 258 17.42 -2.57 22.03
N SER A 259 18.57 -3.15 22.41
CA SER A 259 19.88 -2.79 21.86
C SER A 259 19.94 -3.07 20.35
N GLY A 260 20.49 -2.14 19.57
CA GLY A 260 20.63 -2.29 18.10
C GLY A 260 19.41 -1.81 17.30
N PHE A 261 18.39 -1.28 17.96
CA PHE A 261 17.14 -0.81 17.33
C PHE A 261 17.09 0.72 17.21
N GLU A 262 18.24 1.39 17.27
CA GLU A 262 18.34 2.86 17.21
C GLU A 262 17.66 3.42 15.95
N THR A 263 17.92 2.80 14.79
CA THR A 263 17.30 3.19 13.52
C THR A 263 15.79 2.98 13.52
N MET A 264 15.29 1.93 14.19
CA MET A 264 13.86 1.67 14.29
C MET A 264 13.17 2.68 15.21
N ARG A 265 13.76 2.98 16.36
CA ARG A 265 13.29 4.07 17.24
C ARG A 265 13.23 5.39 16.48
N ALA A 266 14.26 5.70 15.69
CA ALA A 266 14.28 6.88 14.83
C ALA A 266 13.12 6.89 13.82
N ARG A 267 12.82 5.75 13.16
CA ARG A 267 11.68 5.65 12.22
C ARG A 267 10.33 5.83 12.93
N PHE A 268 10.14 5.26 14.11
CA PHE A 268 8.92 5.46 14.90
C PHE A 268 8.77 6.92 15.35
N ALA A 269 9.83 7.54 15.86
CA ALA A 269 9.85 8.95 16.24
C ALA A 269 9.53 9.85 15.04
N ALA A 270 10.16 9.61 13.89
CA ALA A 270 9.90 10.29 12.63
C ALA A 270 8.43 10.18 12.20
N GLY A 271 7.86 8.98 12.19
CA GLY A 271 6.44 8.77 11.88
C GLY A 271 5.52 9.50 12.87
N ALA A 272 5.82 9.41 14.17
CA ALA A 272 5.06 10.07 15.23
C ALA A 272 5.15 11.59 15.11
N GLY A 273 6.31 12.12 14.74
CA GLY A 273 6.52 13.54 14.45
C GLY A 273 5.67 14.00 13.28
N PHE A 274 5.59 13.23 12.18
CA PHE A 274 4.73 13.59 11.06
C PHE A 274 3.27 13.68 11.49
N VAL A 275 2.78 12.68 12.23
CA VAL A 275 1.41 12.68 12.74
C VAL A 275 1.19 13.79 13.78
N GLY A 276 2.19 14.11 14.60
CA GLY A 276 2.15 15.23 15.55
C GLY A 276 1.98 16.58 14.86
N VAL A 277 2.61 16.79 13.70
CA VAL A 277 2.41 18.01 12.91
C VAL A 277 0.96 18.13 12.47
N GLU A 278 0.31 17.03 12.07
CA GLU A 278 -1.11 17.03 11.73
C GLU A 278 -2.00 17.38 12.94
N PHE A 279 -1.60 17.03 14.16
CA PHE A 279 -2.35 17.32 15.40
C PHE A 279 -2.02 18.64 16.08
N GLY A 280 -1.15 19.48 15.51
CA GLY A 280 -0.81 20.77 16.14
C GLY A 280 0.34 20.69 17.16
N ASP A 281 1.13 19.62 17.17
CA ASP A 281 2.25 19.43 18.11
C ASP A 281 3.61 19.65 17.42
N ILE A 282 3.82 20.84 16.84
CA ILE A 282 5.00 21.12 16.02
C ILE A 282 6.32 21.04 16.79
N ARG A 283 6.31 21.39 18.09
CA ARG A 283 7.52 21.39 18.92
C ARG A 283 8.01 19.98 19.18
N ALA A 284 7.14 19.07 19.65
CA ALA A 284 7.52 17.68 19.86
C ALA A 284 7.84 17.00 18.52
N SER A 285 7.12 17.34 17.45
CA SER A 285 7.40 16.84 16.11
C SER A 285 8.79 17.22 15.61
N LEU A 286 9.21 18.49 15.76
CA LEU A 286 10.57 18.90 15.39
C LEU A 286 11.62 18.16 16.22
N ALA A 287 11.42 18.00 17.52
CA ALA A 287 12.33 17.23 18.37
C ALA A 287 12.48 15.77 17.88
N ASN A 288 11.36 15.12 17.55
CA ASN A 288 11.36 13.77 16.98
C ASN A 288 12.08 13.71 15.63
N PHE A 289 11.90 14.72 14.78
CA PHE A 289 12.56 14.80 13.48
C PHE A 289 14.08 14.93 13.62
N TYR A 290 14.55 15.83 14.48
CA TYR A 290 15.98 16.01 14.75
C TYR A 290 16.61 14.77 15.36
N ALA A 291 15.95 14.15 16.34
CA ALA A 291 16.42 12.91 16.94
C ALA A 291 16.55 11.78 15.90
N ALA A 292 15.59 11.68 14.97
CA ALA A 292 15.60 10.64 13.94
C ALA A 292 16.63 10.86 12.83
N PHE A 293 16.86 12.13 12.44
CA PHE A 293 17.63 12.47 11.23
C PHE A 293 19.07 11.91 11.23
N GLY A 294 19.72 11.90 12.40
CA GLY A 294 21.08 11.38 12.57
C GLY A 294 21.21 9.88 12.25
N HIS A 295 20.15 9.10 12.45
CA HIS A 295 20.14 7.65 12.29
C HIS A 295 19.76 7.19 10.87
N PHE A 296 19.23 8.09 10.04
CA PHE A 296 18.77 7.74 8.70
C PHE A 296 19.90 7.65 7.68
N SER A 297 19.78 6.68 6.77
CA SER A 297 20.57 6.64 5.55
C SER A 297 20.27 7.85 4.66
N PRO A 298 21.15 8.20 3.70
CA PRO A 298 20.90 9.31 2.78
C PRO A 298 19.54 9.21 2.07
N ALA A 299 19.17 8.01 1.58
CA ALA A 299 17.88 7.80 0.92
C ALA A 299 16.67 7.99 1.85
N GLU A 300 16.80 7.67 3.14
CA GLU A 300 15.75 7.91 4.12
C GLU A 300 15.64 9.37 4.50
N ARG A 301 16.77 10.06 4.70
CA ARG A 301 16.81 11.51 4.91
C ARG A 301 16.13 12.23 3.76
N ASP A 302 16.38 11.78 2.53
CA ASP A 302 15.76 12.30 1.33
C ASP A 302 14.23 12.15 1.35
N ASN A 303 13.72 10.95 1.65
CA ASN A 303 12.27 10.72 1.75
C ASN A 303 11.63 11.51 2.90
N PHE A 304 12.37 11.71 3.99
CA PHE A 304 11.90 12.34 5.20
C PHE A 304 11.95 13.88 5.16
N SER A 305 12.86 14.43 4.35
CA SER A 305 13.12 15.87 4.22
C SER A 305 11.84 16.69 4.00
N ARG A 306 10.87 16.18 3.22
CA ARG A 306 9.58 16.85 3.01
C ARG A 306 8.85 17.16 4.32
N PHE A 307 8.87 16.25 5.29
CA PHE A 307 8.17 16.43 6.56
C PHE A 307 8.89 17.43 7.46
N LEU A 308 10.23 17.38 7.44
CA LEU A 308 11.07 18.34 8.14
C LEU A 308 10.89 19.75 7.57
N VAL A 309 10.98 19.93 6.25
CA VAL A 309 10.75 21.22 5.57
C VAL A 309 9.40 21.80 5.95
N ARG A 310 8.34 20.99 5.92
CA ARG A 310 7.01 21.42 6.34
C ARG A 310 7.00 21.95 7.78
N ALA A 311 7.57 21.21 8.73
CA ALA A 311 7.60 21.66 10.12
C ALA A 311 8.50 22.90 10.32
N LEU A 312 9.63 23.00 9.63
CA LEU A 312 10.51 24.17 9.71
C LEU A 312 9.84 25.44 9.18
N VAL A 313 9.14 25.35 8.04
CA VAL A 313 8.40 26.49 7.48
C VAL A 313 7.21 26.85 8.37
N LEU A 314 6.40 25.88 8.77
CA LEU A 314 5.20 26.16 9.58
C LEU A 314 5.55 26.73 10.97
N SER A 315 6.69 26.33 11.55
CA SER A 315 7.20 26.89 12.80
C SER A 315 7.88 28.26 12.65
N ALA A 316 8.01 28.77 11.41
CA ALA A 316 8.83 29.93 11.07
C ALA A 316 10.32 29.79 11.46
N SER A 317 10.82 28.57 11.60
CA SER A 317 12.25 28.31 11.85
C SER A 317 13.09 28.55 10.59
N VAL A 318 12.50 28.36 9.42
CA VAL A 318 13.11 28.65 8.11
C VAL A 318 12.08 29.36 7.23
N PRO A 319 12.42 30.50 6.59
CA PRO A 319 11.50 31.18 5.70
C PRO A 319 11.29 30.37 4.41
N LEU A 320 10.09 30.45 3.85
CA LEU A 320 9.74 29.72 2.62
C LEU A 320 10.69 30.03 1.45
N ASP A 321 11.13 31.28 1.33
CA ASP A 321 12.07 31.70 0.28
C ASP A 321 13.44 31.03 0.41
N ALA A 322 13.93 30.80 1.63
CA ALA A 322 15.17 30.06 1.84
C ALA A 322 15.00 28.59 1.45
N CYS A 323 13.87 27.96 1.79
CA CYS A 323 13.57 26.59 1.35
C CYS A 323 13.46 26.47 -0.17
N ALA A 324 12.97 27.50 -0.87
CA ALA A 324 12.88 27.51 -2.33
C ALA A 324 14.23 27.79 -3.00
N ALA A 325 15.09 28.61 -2.39
CA ALA A 325 16.42 28.93 -2.91
C ALA A 325 17.43 27.80 -2.70
N GLU A 326 17.37 27.15 -1.54
CA GLU A 326 18.20 25.99 -1.25
C GLU A 326 17.77 24.81 -2.12
N HIS A 327 18.77 24.13 -2.70
CA HIS A 327 18.55 22.89 -3.42
C HIS A 327 18.39 21.76 -2.40
N TRP A 328 17.29 21.76 -1.64
CA TRP A 328 16.94 20.65 -0.75
C TRP A 328 16.82 19.38 -1.61
N PRO A 329 17.67 18.36 -1.41
CA PRO A 329 17.41 17.06 -2.02
C PRO A 329 16.15 16.46 -1.36
N PRO A 330 15.31 15.64 -2.03
CA PRO A 330 15.01 15.41 -3.45
C PRO A 330 13.67 16.08 -3.87
N LYS A 331 13.11 15.70 -5.04
CA LYS A 331 11.80 16.14 -5.59
C LYS A 331 10.64 16.20 -4.57
N ALA A 332 10.66 15.36 -3.54
CA ALA A 332 9.62 15.32 -2.51
C ALA A 332 9.57 16.61 -1.67
N SER A 333 10.72 17.21 -1.38
CA SER A 333 10.81 18.52 -0.72
C SER A 333 10.36 19.64 -1.64
N GLU A 334 10.72 19.58 -2.93
CA GLU A 334 10.25 20.55 -3.94
C GLU A 334 8.71 20.59 -4.00
N ALA A 335 8.06 19.43 -3.99
CA ALA A 335 6.60 19.33 -3.95
C ALA A 335 5.99 19.92 -2.67
N GLU A 336 6.64 19.75 -1.52
CA GLU A 336 6.16 20.31 -0.26
C GLU A 336 6.32 21.83 -0.21
N VAL A 337 7.45 22.37 -0.69
CA VAL A 337 7.66 23.81 -0.83
C VAL A 337 6.62 24.41 -1.77
N LEU A 338 6.32 23.74 -2.89
CA LEU A 338 5.25 24.16 -3.81
C LEU A 338 3.88 24.22 -3.11
N ARG A 339 3.52 23.20 -2.33
CA ARG A 339 2.27 23.20 -1.55
C ARG A 339 2.21 24.35 -0.55
N LEU A 340 3.30 24.61 0.16
CA LEU A 340 3.39 25.72 1.11
C LEU A 340 3.33 27.08 0.40
N ALA A 341 3.93 27.21 -0.78
CA ALA A 341 3.81 28.43 -1.59
C ALA A 341 2.37 28.71 -2.00
N CYS A 342 1.61 27.70 -2.43
CA CYS A 342 0.18 27.84 -2.70
C CYS A 342 -0.61 28.20 -1.44
N LEU A 343 -0.29 27.58 -0.29
CA LEU A 343 -0.93 27.86 1.00
C LEU A 343 -0.74 29.31 1.45
N PHE A 344 0.47 29.84 1.31
CA PHE A 344 0.85 31.21 1.67
C PHE A 344 0.60 32.23 0.54
N GLU A 345 -0.05 31.83 -0.55
CA GLU A 345 -0.34 32.69 -1.71
C GLU A 345 0.90 33.34 -2.36
N ARG A 346 2.05 32.67 -2.32
CA ARG A 346 3.31 33.10 -2.95
C ARG A 346 3.40 32.61 -4.39
N ALA A 347 2.76 33.34 -5.31
CA ALA A 347 2.66 32.98 -6.73
C ALA A 347 4.02 32.94 -7.46
N ASP A 348 4.95 33.79 -7.06
CA ASP A 348 6.33 33.84 -7.53
C ASP A 348 7.06 32.52 -7.22
N VAL A 349 7.05 32.11 -5.95
CA VAL A 349 7.68 30.86 -5.48
C VAL A 349 6.99 29.65 -6.10
N ALA A 350 5.65 29.64 -6.13
CA ALA A 350 4.90 28.54 -6.73
C ALA A 350 5.20 28.35 -8.22
N SER A 351 5.38 29.44 -8.99
CA SER A 351 5.73 29.35 -10.42
C SER A 351 7.11 28.72 -10.62
N ASP A 352 8.12 29.19 -9.89
CA ASP A 352 9.49 28.66 -9.96
C ASP A 352 9.54 27.18 -9.56
N MET A 353 8.92 26.83 -8.42
CA MET A 353 8.89 25.45 -7.95
C MET A 353 8.14 24.51 -8.91
N LEU A 354 7.05 24.98 -9.54
CA LEU A 354 6.31 24.21 -10.53
C LEU A 354 7.14 23.97 -11.81
N GLU A 355 7.90 24.96 -12.27
CA GLU A 355 8.82 24.83 -13.41
C GLU A 355 9.92 23.80 -13.11
N ARG A 356 10.52 23.85 -11.92
CA ARG A 356 11.52 22.86 -11.48
C ARG A 356 10.95 21.44 -11.38
N PHE A 357 9.72 21.31 -10.89
CA PHE A 357 9.06 20.02 -10.70
C PHE A 357 8.68 19.36 -12.04
N THR A 358 8.18 20.16 -12.99
CA THR A 358 7.72 19.70 -14.32
C THR A 358 8.86 19.51 -15.32
N GLY A 359 9.93 20.31 -15.25
CA GLY A 359 11.09 20.26 -16.15
C GLY A 359 11.91 18.96 -16.07
N LYS A 360 11.73 18.13 -15.03
CA LYS A 360 12.47 16.88 -14.79
C LYS A 360 11.77 15.60 -15.31
N GLY A 361 10.86 15.73 -16.28
CA GLY A 361 10.14 14.62 -16.94
C GLY A 361 8.74 14.32 -16.36
N ALA A 362 7.78 14.07 -17.25
CA ALA A 362 6.33 14.02 -16.99
C ALA A 362 5.83 12.81 -16.16
N ASP A 363 6.68 11.82 -15.86
CA ASP A 363 6.29 10.60 -15.14
C ASP A 363 6.08 10.79 -13.62
N ALA A 364 6.31 12.00 -13.09
CA ALA A 364 6.13 12.31 -11.67
C ALA A 364 4.67 12.50 -11.23
N ARG A 365 3.69 12.42 -12.15
CA ARG A 365 2.24 12.61 -11.90
C ARG A 365 1.58 11.46 -11.13
N GLY A 366 2.31 10.79 -10.25
CA GLY A 366 1.80 9.70 -9.40
C GLY A 366 0.87 10.21 -8.30
N GLU A 367 1.16 9.87 -7.05
CA GLU A 367 0.28 10.13 -5.88
C GLU A 367 0.05 11.62 -5.59
N GLN A 368 0.79 12.52 -6.25
CA GLN A 368 0.72 13.98 -6.09
C GLN A 368 -0.05 14.66 -7.24
N GLN A 369 -0.75 13.90 -8.08
CA GLN A 369 -1.43 14.43 -9.27
C GLN A 369 -2.41 15.55 -8.91
N VAL A 370 -3.18 15.37 -7.84
CA VAL A 370 -4.22 16.31 -7.41
C VAL A 370 -3.62 17.64 -6.92
N GLU A 371 -2.55 17.59 -6.13
CA GLU A 371 -1.85 18.79 -5.66
C GLU A 371 -1.11 19.50 -6.78
N LEU A 372 -0.56 18.77 -7.75
CA LEU A 372 0.06 19.36 -8.93
C LEU A 372 -0.98 20.10 -9.79
N LEU A 373 -2.14 19.49 -10.04
CA LEU A 373 -3.25 20.13 -10.75
C LEU A 373 -3.70 21.42 -10.03
N TYR A 374 -3.78 21.40 -8.71
CA TYR A 374 -4.08 22.59 -7.91
C TYR A 374 -2.99 23.65 -8.03
N ALA A 375 -1.72 23.29 -7.93
CA ALA A 375 -0.60 24.22 -8.08
C ALA A 375 -0.57 24.87 -9.48
N GLU A 376 -0.80 24.08 -10.53
CA GLU A 376 -0.94 24.57 -11.91
C GLU A 376 -2.10 25.57 -12.03
N ALA A 377 -3.28 25.24 -11.47
CA ALA A 377 -4.43 26.13 -11.47
C ALA A 377 -4.15 27.42 -10.68
N PHE A 378 -3.51 27.31 -9.53
CA PHE A 378 -3.12 28.43 -8.68
C PHE A 378 -2.17 29.41 -9.40
N VAL A 379 -1.11 28.90 -10.05
CA VAL A 379 -0.17 29.72 -10.83
C VAL A 379 -0.88 30.38 -12.01
N LYS A 380 -1.74 29.65 -12.73
CA LYS A 380 -2.52 30.18 -13.86
C LYS A 380 -3.47 31.30 -13.42
N VAL A 381 -4.22 31.10 -12.34
CA VAL A 381 -5.15 32.11 -11.80
C VAL A 381 -4.40 33.36 -11.33
N SER A 382 -3.23 33.18 -10.70
CA SER A 382 -2.40 34.30 -10.23
C SER A 382 -1.86 35.16 -11.39
N LYS A 383 -1.63 34.56 -12.56
CA LYS A 383 -1.22 35.27 -13.79
C LYS A 383 -2.42 35.85 -14.57
N ARG A 384 -3.57 35.15 -14.52
CA ARG A 384 -4.79 35.52 -15.24
C ARG A 384 -6.03 35.09 -14.45
N ALA A 385 -6.69 36.05 -13.81
CA ALA A 385 -7.96 35.83 -13.11
C ALA A 385 -9.05 35.32 -14.08
N SER A 386 -9.40 34.04 -13.99
CA SER A 386 -10.44 33.42 -14.81
C SER A 386 -11.11 32.26 -14.09
N SER A 387 -12.44 32.34 -13.93
CA SER A 387 -13.26 31.27 -13.35
C SER A 387 -13.25 29.98 -14.19
N LYS A 388 -12.94 30.08 -15.50
CA LYS A 388 -12.79 28.92 -16.38
C LYS A 388 -11.67 27.99 -15.92
N ILE A 389 -10.53 28.54 -15.48
CA ILE A 389 -9.40 27.76 -14.96
C ILE A 389 -9.85 26.92 -13.74
N VAL A 390 -10.72 27.47 -12.89
CA VAL A 390 -11.23 26.79 -11.71
C VAL A 390 -12.17 25.64 -12.10
N SER A 391 -13.02 25.84 -13.10
CA SER A 391 -13.87 24.77 -13.64
C SER A 391 -13.02 23.65 -14.26
N GLU A 392 -12.02 23.97 -15.07
CA GLU A 392 -11.08 23.00 -15.66
C GLU A 392 -10.33 22.22 -14.57
N PHE A 393 -9.89 22.89 -13.51
CA PHE A 393 -9.29 22.23 -12.35
C PHE A 393 -10.24 21.24 -11.68
N ARG A 394 -11.49 21.65 -11.42
CA ARG A 394 -12.49 20.77 -10.79
C ARG A 394 -12.83 19.57 -11.65
N GLU A 395 -12.94 19.76 -12.97
CA GLU A 395 -13.16 18.68 -13.93
C GLU A 395 -11.95 17.74 -14.03
N ALA A 396 -10.73 18.24 -13.89
CA ALA A 396 -9.52 17.42 -13.93
C ALA A 396 -9.32 16.59 -12.64
N VAL A 397 -9.87 17.03 -11.51
CA VAL A 397 -9.87 16.26 -10.26
C VAL A 397 -11.04 15.28 -10.27
N THR A 398 -10.96 14.28 -11.15
CA THR A 398 -11.96 13.20 -11.21
C THR A 398 -11.70 12.12 -10.17
N GLU A 399 -10.42 11.78 -9.92
CA GLU A 399 -10.01 10.65 -9.09
C GLU A 399 -8.63 10.95 -8.46
N GLY A 400 -8.48 10.77 -7.14
CA GLY A 400 -7.15 10.90 -6.53
C GLY A 400 -7.08 10.89 -5.00
N ILE A 401 -8.15 11.32 -4.32
CA ILE A 401 -8.29 11.14 -2.87
C ILE A 401 -9.33 10.05 -2.65
N ARG A 402 -8.97 9.01 -1.88
CA ARG A 402 -9.76 7.78 -1.79
C ARG A 402 -10.93 7.85 -0.81
N GLN A 403 -10.87 8.82 0.11
CA GLN A 403 -11.94 9.10 1.07
C GLN A 403 -12.83 10.22 0.52
N PRO A 404 -14.08 9.94 0.09
CA PRO A 404 -14.93 10.90 -0.62
C PRO A 404 -15.16 12.21 0.14
N GLU A 405 -15.33 12.14 1.46
CA GLU A 405 -15.57 13.30 2.32
C GLU A 405 -14.34 14.20 2.41
N ILE A 406 -13.14 13.60 2.52
CA ILE A 406 -11.87 14.33 2.55
C ILE A 406 -11.58 14.91 1.16
N GLN A 407 -11.87 14.17 0.09
CA GLN A 407 -11.75 14.66 -1.28
C GLN A 407 -12.64 15.88 -1.50
N ALA A 408 -13.92 15.78 -1.11
CA ALA A 408 -14.88 16.87 -1.22
C ALA A 408 -14.42 18.09 -0.41
N PHE A 409 -13.98 17.89 0.83
CA PHE A 409 -13.47 18.97 1.67
C PHE A 409 -12.25 19.67 1.03
N TRP A 410 -11.28 18.89 0.55
CA TRP A 410 -10.08 19.41 -0.10
C TRP A 410 -10.43 20.18 -1.38
N LEU A 411 -11.26 19.60 -2.25
CA LEU A 411 -11.61 20.18 -3.55
C LEU A 411 -12.35 21.51 -3.39
N GLU A 412 -13.32 21.56 -2.48
CA GLU A 412 -14.06 22.79 -2.21
C GLU A 412 -13.19 23.86 -1.55
N THR A 413 -12.27 23.45 -0.67
CA THR A 413 -11.31 24.37 -0.05
C THR A 413 -10.35 24.97 -1.08
N ALA A 414 -9.77 24.16 -1.97
CA ALA A 414 -8.92 24.64 -3.06
C ALA A 414 -9.70 25.54 -4.03
N SER A 415 -10.90 25.13 -4.43
CA SER A 415 -11.78 25.91 -5.31
C SER A 415 -12.14 27.28 -4.71
N THR A 416 -12.36 27.34 -3.39
CA THR A 416 -12.62 28.60 -2.68
C THR A 416 -11.48 29.58 -2.86
N GLN A 417 -10.23 29.12 -2.67
CA GLN A 417 -9.05 29.96 -2.85
C GLN A 417 -8.94 30.46 -4.29
N LEU A 418 -9.09 29.56 -5.27
CA LEU A 418 -8.97 29.89 -6.69
C LEU A 418 -10.05 30.89 -7.14
N TYR A 419 -11.32 30.69 -6.76
CA TYR A 419 -12.38 31.65 -7.09
C TYR A 419 -12.14 33.01 -6.42
N ARG A 420 -11.63 33.03 -5.17
CA ARG A 420 -11.28 34.28 -4.50
C ARG A 420 -10.18 35.04 -5.25
N LEU A 421 -9.12 34.34 -5.68
CA LEU A 421 -8.03 34.94 -6.46
C LEU A 421 -8.51 35.43 -7.85
N CYS A 422 -9.55 34.82 -8.41
CA CYS A 422 -10.22 35.31 -9.62
C CYS A 422 -11.13 36.53 -9.38
N GLY A 423 -11.34 36.96 -8.14
CA GLY A 423 -12.31 38.01 -7.79
C GLY A 423 -13.78 37.55 -7.81
N ASP A 424 -14.05 36.24 -7.92
CA ASP A 424 -15.39 35.67 -7.95
C ASP A 424 -15.89 35.37 -6.53
N ALA A 425 -16.26 36.43 -5.81
CA ALA A 425 -16.70 36.34 -4.41
C ALA A 425 -17.93 35.43 -4.22
N LYS A 426 -18.83 35.38 -5.20
CA LYS A 426 -20.05 34.56 -5.14
C LYS A 426 -19.72 33.07 -5.13
N ASN A 427 -18.89 32.62 -6.08
CA ASN A 427 -18.50 31.22 -6.14
C ASN A 427 -17.53 30.84 -5.03
N ALA A 428 -16.63 31.76 -4.62
CA ALA A 428 -15.76 31.53 -3.47
C ALA A 428 -16.57 31.29 -2.18
N LYS A 429 -17.57 32.14 -1.89
CA LYS A 429 -18.47 31.96 -0.73
C LYS A 429 -19.21 30.61 -0.79
N ARG A 430 -19.76 30.26 -1.97
CA ARG A 430 -20.46 28.98 -2.16
C ARG A 430 -19.56 27.78 -1.86
N CYS A 431 -18.34 27.78 -2.40
CA CYS A 431 -17.36 26.73 -2.15
C CYS A 431 -16.91 26.70 -0.68
N ALA A 432 -16.77 27.86 -0.01
CA ALA A 432 -16.39 27.91 1.40
C ALA A 432 -17.43 27.25 2.31
N LEU A 433 -18.72 27.51 2.06
CA LEU A 433 -19.83 26.87 2.78
C LEU A 433 -19.92 25.37 2.46
N SER A 434 -19.72 24.99 1.20
CA SER A 434 -19.66 23.59 0.79
C SER A 434 -18.50 22.84 1.47
N ALA A 435 -17.33 23.49 1.56
CA ALA A 435 -16.16 22.95 2.28
C ALA A 435 -16.46 22.77 3.76
N ALA A 436 -17.12 23.74 4.42
CA ALA A 436 -17.50 23.61 5.83
C ALA A 436 -18.49 22.45 6.06
N ALA A 437 -19.46 22.27 5.15
CA ALA A 437 -20.40 21.15 5.20
C ALA A 437 -19.69 19.80 4.95
N ALA A 438 -18.75 19.74 4.00
CA ALA A 438 -17.94 18.54 3.76
C ALA A 438 -17.05 18.22 4.96
N PHE A 439 -16.42 19.22 5.57
CA PHE A 439 -15.58 19.05 6.76
C PHE A 439 -16.37 18.46 7.94
N ALA A 440 -17.61 18.92 8.15
CA ALA A 440 -18.49 18.41 9.20
C ALA A 440 -18.97 16.96 8.98
N ARG A 441 -18.85 16.43 7.76
CA ARG A 441 -19.20 15.03 7.43
C ARG A 441 -18.02 14.07 7.56
N ILE A 442 -16.79 14.56 7.75
CA ILE A 442 -15.63 13.69 7.94
C ILE A 442 -15.84 12.92 9.25
N PRO A 443 -15.81 11.57 9.25
CA PRO A 443 -16.04 10.80 10.46
C PRO A 443 -14.94 11.05 11.51
N GLU A 444 -15.27 10.89 12.79
CA GLU A 444 -14.38 11.25 13.89
C GLU A 444 -13.07 10.44 13.97
N ASP A 445 -13.05 9.23 13.40
CA ASP A 445 -11.86 8.38 13.31
C ASP A 445 -10.90 8.81 12.18
N PHE A 446 -11.36 9.69 11.28
CA PHE A 446 -10.54 10.29 10.23
C PHE A 446 -10.04 11.67 10.63
N THR A 447 -8.93 12.09 10.04
CA THR A 447 -8.30 13.39 10.30
C THR A 447 -8.08 14.11 8.98
N ALA A 448 -8.78 15.23 8.79
CA ALA A 448 -8.55 16.09 7.65
C ALA A 448 -7.11 16.66 7.69
N PRO A 449 -6.37 16.63 6.58
CA PRO A 449 -5.01 17.17 6.52
C PRO A 449 -4.94 18.61 7.03
N LEU A 450 -3.91 18.90 7.83
CA LEU A 450 -3.71 20.21 8.43
C LEU A 450 -3.56 21.30 7.36
N THR A 451 -2.87 21.05 6.25
CA THR A 451 -2.78 22.02 5.14
C THR A 451 -4.15 22.40 4.59
N SER A 452 -5.07 21.44 4.44
CA SER A 452 -6.45 21.69 4.02
C SER A 452 -7.23 22.48 5.06
N ARG A 453 -7.06 22.16 6.36
CA ARG A 453 -7.69 22.94 7.44
C ARG A 453 -7.18 24.38 7.50
N ILE A 454 -5.87 24.59 7.38
CA ILE A 454 -5.26 25.92 7.31
C ILE A 454 -5.81 26.69 6.10
N LEU A 455 -5.83 26.07 4.92
CA LEU A 455 -6.31 26.70 3.71
C LEU A 455 -7.80 27.06 3.82
N HIS A 456 -8.62 26.16 4.38
CA HIS A 456 -10.04 26.38 4.62
C HIS A 456 -10.28 27.60 5.51
N TYR A 457 -9.66 27.62 6.69
CA TYR A 457 -9.85 28.72 7.64
C TYR A 457 -9.22 30.03 7.17
N SER A 458 -8.09 29.98 6.46
CA SER A 458 -7.51 31.16 5.79
C SER A 458 -8.49 31.75 4.78
N ASN A 459 -9.10 30.93 3.94
CA ASN A 459 -10.12 31.38 2.99
C ASN A 459 -11.36 31.98 3.69
N VAL A 460 -11.80 31.39 4.80
CA VAL A 460 -12.91 31.92 5.62
C VAL A 460 -12.59 33.34 6.10
N LEU A 461 -11.39 33.56 6.65
CA LEU A 461 -10.99 34.88 7.14
C LEU A 461 -10.84 35.90 6.01
N LYS A 462 -10.24 35.51 4.88
CA LYS A 462 -9.99 36.40 3.73
C LYS A 462 -11.27 36.78 2.97
N LEU A 463 -12.33 35.98 3.05
CA LEU A 463 -13.65 36.35 2.49
C LEU A 463 -14.38 37.38 3.38
N GLY A 464 -13.95 37.57 4.63
CA GLY A 464 -14.49 38.55 5.57
C GLY A 464 -15.80 38.13 6.25
N GLU A 465 -16.04 38.64 7.46
CA GLU A 465 -17.21 38.28 8.29
C GLU A 465 -18.55 38.60 7.63
N ALA A 466 -18.63 39.69 6.85
CA ALA A 466 -19.88 40.07 6.18
C ALA A 466 -20.32 39.04 5.11
N SER A 467 -19.42 38.19 4.64
CA SER A 467 -19.71 37.22 3.59
C SER A 467 -20.03 35.83 4.12
N LEU A 468 -19.68 35.48 5.36
CA LEU A 468 -19.86 34.12 5.91
C LEU A 468 -20.61 34.16 7.24
N GLU A 469 -21.14 33.01 7.68
CA GLU A 469 -21.78 32.90 8.99
C GLU A 469 -20.76 33.26 10.09
N GLY A 470 -21.09 34.21 10.97
CA GLY A 470 -20.15 34.73 11.98
C GLY A 470 -19.52 33.65 12.86
N ALA A 471 -20.24 32.54 13.11
CA ALA A 471 -19.72 31.39 13.84
C ALA A 471 -18.55 30.67 13.13
N LEU A 472 -18.52 30.66 11.78
CA LEU A 472 -17.43 30.05 11.02
C LEU A 472 -16.16 30.92 11.09
N ALA A 473 -16.30 32.23 11.00
CA ALA A 473 -15.19 33.17 11.18
C ALA A 473 -14.60 33.09 12.60
N GLY A 474 -15.46 32.99 13.63
CA GLY A 474 -15.03 32.77 15.01
C GLY A 474 -14.22 31.48 15.18
N ARG A 475 -14.68 30.37 14.59
CA ARG A 475 -13.93 29.10 14.57
C ARG A 475 -12.58 29.21 13.86
N ALA A 476 -12.53 29.93 12.74
CA ALA A 476 -11.30 30.15 11.99
C ALA A 476 -10.25 30.92 12.83
N ARG A 477 -10.65 31.99 13.52
CA ARG A 477 -9.76 32.73 14.42
C ARG A 477 -9.25 31.86 15.57
N ALA A 478 -10.15 31.16 16.25
CA ALA A 478 -9.79 30.27 17.35
C ALA A 478 -8.78 29.20 16.90
N PHE A 479 -8.98 28.61 15.71
CA PHE A 479 -8.04 27.66 15.12
C PHE A 479 -6.63 28.25 14.95
N PHE A 480 -6.52 29.44 14.36
CA PHE A 480 -5.20 30.06 14.17
C PHE A 480 -4.57 30.50 15.50
N ASP A 481 -5.34 31.07 16.42
CA ASP A 481 -4.84 31.46 17.75
C ASP A 481 -4.28 30.27 18.54
N GLU A 482 -4.94 29.11 18.43
CA GLU A 482 -4.48 27.85 19.02
C GLU A 482 -3.16 27.39 18.40
N TYR A 483 -3.09 27.30 17.07
CA TYR A 483 -1.90 26.80 16.37
C TYR A 483 -0.70 27.75 16.50
N VAL A 484 -0.92 29.07 16.47
CA VAL A 484 0.15 30.05 16.72
C VAL A 484 0.71 29.89 18.14
N ARG A 485 -0.17 29.71 19.15
CA ARG A 485 0.27 29.40 20.53
C ARG A 485 1.04 28.09 20.64
N ALA A 486 0.67 27.08 19.85
CA ALA A 486 1.39 25.81 19.76
C ALA A 486 2.76 25.91 19.06
N GLY A 487 3.06 27.04 18.40
CA GLY A 487 4.35 27.32 17.77
C GLY A 487 4.33 27.32 16.23
N TYR A 488 3.16 27.33 15.59
CA TYR A 488 3.02 27.47 14.14
C TYR A 488 3.08 28.95 13.72
N PHE A 489 4.19 29.62 14.04
CA PHE A 489 4.29 31.08 13.92
C PHE A 489 4.12 31.60 12.49
N ALA A 490 4.43 30.80 11.46
CA ALA A 490 4.22 31.22 10.08
C ALA A 490 2.73 31.44 9.74
N LEU A 491 1.81 30.85 10.49
CA LEU A 491 0.38 31.02 10.26
C LEU A 491 -0.13 32.41 10.65
N GLN A 492 0.63 33.19 11.42
CA GLN A 492 0.27 34.58 11.76
C GLN A 492 0.10 35.43 10.50
N ALA A 493 0.94 35.21 9.48
CA ALA A 493 0.85 35.90 8.19
C ALA A 493 -0.44 35.60 7.39
N LEU A 494 -1.21 34.57 7.77
CA LEU A 494 -2.49 34.24 7.13
C LEU A 494 -3.69 34.92 7.80
N VAL A 495 -3.53 35.39 9.05
CA VAL A 495 -4.60 35.99 9.86
C VAL A 495 -4.55 37.51 9.80
N GLU A 496 -3.35 38.09 9.74
CA GLU A 496 -3.20 39.53 9.71
C GLU A 496 -3.75 40.08 8.38
N PRO A 497 -4.74 41.00 8.42
CA PRO A 497 -5.14 41.70 7.21
C PRO A 497 -3.91 42.39 6.65
N ASP A 498 -3.81 42.43 5.31
CA ASP A 498 -2.67 42.94 4.52
C ASP A 498 -2.45 44.46 4.80
N THR A 499 -2.07 44.82 6.03
CA THR A 499 -1.88 46.21 6.49
C THR A 499 -0.63 46.83 5.88
N ALA A 500 0.23 46.01 5.28
CA ALA A 500 1.44 46.42 4.58
C ALA A 500 1.21 46.91 3.13
N LYS A 501 -0.04 46.94 2.64
CA LYS A 501 -0.40 47.54 1.33
C LYS A 501 -1.06 48.92 1.43
N LYS A 502 -0.99 49.57 2.58
CA LYS A 502 -1.20 51.02 2.73
C LYS A 502 0.14 51.70 2.89
#